data_AF-A0A259CIV7-F1
#
_entry.id   AF-A0A259CIV7-F1
#
_cell.length_a   1.000
_cell.length_b   1.000
_cell.length_c   1.000
_cell.angle_alpha   90.00
_cell.angle_beta   90.00
_cell.angle_gamma   90.00
#
_symmetry.space_group_name_H-M   'P 1'
#
loop_
_entity.id
_entity.type
_entity.pdbx_description
1 polymer ?
#
loop_
_entity_poly.entity_id
_entity_poly.type
_entity_poly.pdbx_seq_one_letter_code
_entity_poly.pdbx_strand_id
1 'polypeptide(L)'
;QLMRGATVTFHTALCLMHGHLETTLNVPTEVTFRKLPDDILEDYLLAEEPYDCAGSAKSEGLGISLLEAMKSDDPTALIGLPLIALSGLLREAGFVIPAKK
;
A
#
# COMPACT_ATOMS: atom_id res chain seq x y z
N GLN A 1 17.61 -1.17 5.77
CA GLN A 1 18.21 -1.74 7.00
C GLN A 1 17.19 -1.98 8.11
N LEU A 2 16.49 -0.96 8.62
CA LEU A 2 15.55 -1.11 9.75
C LEU A 2 14.42 -2.14 9.54
N MET A 3 13.93 -2.27 8.31
CA MET A 3 12.83 -3.20 7.98
C MET A 3 13.32 -4.62 7.69
N ARG A 4 14.63 -4.88 7.59
CA ARG A 4 15.18 -6.18 7.19
C ARG A 4 14.72 -7.28 8.15
N GLY A 5 14.06 -8.31 7.63
CA GLY A 5 13.58 -9.43 8.43
C GLY A 5 12.47 -9.06 9.43
N ALA A 6 11.89 -7.85 9.30
CA ALA A 6 10.85 -7.36 10.19
C ALA A 6 9.49 -7.35 9.50
N THR A 7 8.44 -7.44 10.32
CA THR A 7 7.07 -7.14 9.89
C THR A 7 6.75 -5.69 10.25
N VAL A 8 6.31 -4.92 9.27
CA VAL A 8 5.98 -3.50 9.39
C VAL A 8 4.52 -3.31 8.99
N THR A 9 3.79 -2.51 9.76
CA THR A 9 2.41 -2.13 9.44
C THR A 9 2.40 -0.76 8.77
N PHE A 10 1.95 -0.73 7.52
CA PHE A 10 1.70 0.50 6.78
C PHE A 10 0.25 0.93 6.99
N HIS A 11 0.04 2.21 7.30
CA HIS A 11 -1.28 2.77 7.54
C HIS A 11 -1.65 3.72 6.41
N THR A 12 -2.75 3.43 5.71
CA THR A 12 -3.29 4.31 4.68
C THR A 12 -4.62 4.86 5.13
N ALA A 13 -4.64 6.16 5.41
CA ALA A 13 -5.86 6.88 5.76
C ALA A 13 -6.62 7.29 4.48
N LEU A 14 -7.93 7.15 4.51
CA LEU A 14 -8.84 7.57 3.45
C LEU A 14 -9.94 8.43 4.07
N CYS A 15 -10.28 9.54 3.40
CA CYS A 15 -11.45 10.36 3.71
C CYS A 15 -12.30 10.54 2.45
N LEU A 16 -13.62 10.36 2.56
CA LEU A 16 -14.59 10.74 1.56
C LEU A 16 -15.53 11.80 2.14
N MET A 17 -15.65 12.93 1.43
CA MET A 17 -16.60 14.00 1.73
C MET A 17 -17.49 14.25 0.52
N HIS A 18 -18.80 14.10 0.67
CA HIS A 18 -19.79 14.34 -0.37
C HIS A 18 -21.13 14.83 0.20
N GLY A 19 -21.46 16.11 0.00
CA GLY A 19 -22.65 16.71 0.59
C GLY A 19 -22.59 16.69 2.12
N HIS A 20 -23.51 15.96 2.76
CA HIS A 20 -23.50 15.75 4.21
C HIS A 20 -22.79 14.45 4.63
N LEU A 21 -22.34 13.63 3.68
CA LEU A 21 -21.58 12.42 3.97
C LEU A 21 -20.12 12.80 4.21
N GLU A 22 -19.61 12.46 5.38
CA GLU A 22 -18.20 12.54 5.74
C GLU A 22 -17.82 11.21 6.40
N THR A 23 -16.83 10.52 5.83
CA THR A 23 -16.36 9.25 6.37
C THR A 23 -14.85 9.19 6.26
N THR A 24 -14.20 8.87 7.38
CA THR A 24 -12.75 8.67 7.46
C THR A 24 -12.46 7.28 7.97
N LEU A 25 -11.49 6.60 7.37
CA LEU A 25 -11.06 5.26 7.75
C LEU A 25 -9.54 5.12 7.63
N ASN A 26 -9.00 4.14 8.34
CA ASN A 26 -7.60 3.74 8.29
C ASN A 26 -7.54 2.28 7.84
N VAL A 27 -6.79 1.99 6.79
CA VAL A 27 -6.58 0.62 6.29
C VAL A 27 -5.14 0.20 6.59
N PRO A 28 -4.91 -0.70 7.57
CA PRO A 28 -3.60 -1.23 7.85
C PRO A 28 -3.23 -2.32 6.83
N THR A 29 -1.96 -2.34 6.41
CA THR A 29 -1.36 -3.44 5.64
C THR A 29 -0.12 -3.94 6.37
N GLU A 30 -0.08 -5.22 6.70
CA GLU A 30 1.09 -5.86 7.31
C GLU A 30 2.02 -6.39 6.22
N VAL A 31 3.28 -5.97 6.23
CA VAL A 31 4.30 -6.37 5.27
C VAL A 31 5.48 -6.97 6.00
N THR A 32 5.79 -8.23 5.69
CA THR A 32 6.99 -8.92 6.22
C THR A 32 8.09 -8.88 5.17
N PHE A 33 9.23 -8.29 5.54
CA PHE A 33 10.41 -8.22 4.69
C PHE A 33 11.31 -9.43 4.92
N ARG A 34 11.94 -9.92 3.86
CA ARG A 34 12.96 -10.96 3.94
C ARG A 34 14.20 -10.45 4.66
N LYS A 35 14.94 -11.37 5.27
CA LYS A 35 16.28 -11.10 5.81
C LYS A 35 17.33 -11.31 4.71
N LEU A 36 17.46 -10.33 3.81
CA LEU A 36 18.42 -10.36 2.70
C LEU A 36 19.75 -9.69 3.08
N PRO A 37 20.88 -10.16 2.53
CA PRO A 37 22.20 -9.54 2.73
C PRO A 37 22.27 -8.13 2.13
N ASP A 38 23.31 -7.36 2.49
CA ASP A 38 23.45 -5.94 2.12
C ASP A 38 23.61 -5.71 0.62
N ASP A 39 24.39 -6.55 -0.05
CA ASP A 39 24.64 -6.53 -1.49
C ASP A 39 23.35 -6.61 -2.32
N ILE A 40 22.46 -7.55 -1.98
CA ILE A 40 21.17 -7.70 -2.65
C ILE A 40 20.27 -6.47 -2.43
N LEU A 41 20.31 -5.87 -1.24
CA LEU A 41 19.54 -4.65 -0.99
C LEU A 41 20.10 -3.46 -1.77
N GLU A 42 21.42 -3.36 -1.91
CA GLU A 42 22.08 -2.31 -2.68
C GLU A 42 21.78 -2.43 -4.17
N ASP A 43 21.88 -3.63 -4.74
CA ASP A 43 21.51 -3.91 -6.13
C ASP A 43 20.06 -3.49 -6.43
N TYR A 44 19.14 -3.79 -5.51
CA TYR A 44 17.75 -3.35 -5.63
C TYR A 44 17.62 -1.82 -5.63
N LEU A 45 18.29 -1.13 -4.70
CA LEU A 45 18.22 0.33 -4.59
C LEU A 45 18.75 1.00 -5.87
N LEU A 46 19.83 0.47 -6.45
CA LEU A 46 20.40 0.96 -7.70
C LEU A 46 19.51 0.67 -8.91
N ALA A 47 18.82 -0.46 -8.93
CA ALA A 47 17.97 -0.85 -10.05
C ALA A 47 16.60 -0.14 -10.07
N GLU A 48 15.97 0.03 -8.91
CA GLU A 48 14.60 0.56 -8.78
C GLU A 48 14.57 2.05 -8.42
N GLU A 49 15.68 2.60 -7.91
CA GLU A 49 15.82 3.97 -7.40
C GLU A 49 14.61 4.45 -6.56
N PRO A 50 14.14 3.69 -5.54
CA PRO A 50 12.89 3.96 -4.82
C PRO A 50 13.06 5.02 -3.72
N TYR A 51 13.96 5.98 -3.92
CA TYR A 51 14.39 6.94 -2.90
C TYR A 51 13.32 7.96 -2.52
N ASP A 52 12.30 8.10 -3.37
CA ASP A 52 11.13 8.95 -3.19
C ASP A 52 9.96 8.26 -2.45
N CYS A 53 10.11 6.98 -2.09
CA CYS A 53 9.05 6.18 -1.49
C CYS A 53 9.26 5.95 0.00
N ALA A 54 8.14 5.90 0.74
CA ALA A 54 8.17 5.55 2.16
C ALA A 54 8.74 4.13 2.34
N GLY A 55 9.80 4.00 3.15
CA GLY A 55 10.50 2.73 3.34
C GLY A 55 11.40 2.30 2.18
N SER A 56 11.53 3.12 1.13
CA SER A 56 12.35 2.82 -0.05
C SER A 56 12.04 1.47 -0.69
N ALA A 57 10.77 1.05 -0.67
CA ALA A 57 10.31 -0.21 -1.25
C ALA A 57 9.03 0.02 -2.07
N LYS A 58 9.03 -0.37 -3.35
CA LYS A 58 7.86 -0.30 -4.24
C LYS A 58 7.30 -1.71 -4.45
N SER A 59 6.19 -2.02 -3.78
CA SER A 59 5.58 -3.37 -3.81
C SER A 59 5.08 -3.78 -5.20
N GLU A 60 4.79 -2.80 -6.04
CA GLU A 60 4.31 -2.90 -7.41
C GLU A 60 5.44 -3.06 -8.45
N GLY A 61 6.70 -2.87 -8.03
CA GLY A 61 7.91 -3.02 -8.86
C GLY A 61 8.80 -4.16 -8.36
N LEU A 62 10.13 -4.00 -8.47
CA LEU A 62 11.09 -5.00 -7.99
C LEU A 62 11.05 -5.17 -6.47
N GLY A 63 10.44 -4.25 -5.73
CA GLY A 63 10.36 -4.29 -4.28
C GLY A 63 9.63 -5.54 -3.76
N ILE A 64 8.75 -6.15 -4.56
CA ILE A 64 8.10 -7.43 -4.22
C ILE A 64 9.10 -8.55 -3.94
N SER A 65 10.28 -8.52 -4.58
CA SER A 65 11.35 -9.50 -4.37
C SER A 65 11.94 -9.45 -2.95
N LEU A 66 11.83 -8.28 -2.29
CA LEU A 66 12.28 -8.08 -0.92
C LEU A 66 11.28 -8.58 0.13
N LEU A 67 10.03 -8.84 -0.28
CA LEU A 67 8.93 -9.17 0.63
C LEU A 67 8.79 -10.69 0.78
N GLU A 68 8.59 -11.13 2.02
CA GLU A 68 8.28 -12.52 2.36
C GLU A 68 6.78 -12.77 2.33
N ALA A 69 6.00 -11.84 2.90
CA ALA A 69 4.55 -11.93 2.96
C ALA A 69 3.92 -10.53 3.01
N MET A 70 2.67 -10.44 2.54
CA MET A 70 1.82 -9.26 2.65
C MET A 70 0.44 -9.73 3.09
N LYS A 71 -0.15 -9.03 4.06
CA LYS A 71 -1.50 -9.27 4.55
C LYS A 71 -2.27 -7.97 4.60
N SER A 72 -3.34 -7.91 3.81
CA SER A 72 -4.25 -6.78 3.75
C SER A 72 -5.61 -7.25 3.26
N ASP A 73 -6.67 -6.63 3.79
CA ASP A 73 -8.02 -6.77 3.24
C ASP A 73 -8.20 -5.90 1.98
N ASP A 74 -7.28 -4.97 1.73
CA ASP A 74 -7.23 -4.09 0.56
C ASP A 74 -5.78 -3.89 0.07
N PRO A 75 -5.31 -4.71 -0.89
CA PRO A 75 -3.92 -4.65 -1.37
C PRO A 75 -3.52 -3.27 -1.92
N THR A 76 -4.47 -2.49 -2.42
CA THR A 76 -4.21 -1.18 -3.03
C THR A 76 -3.94 -0.10 -1.97
N ALA A 77 -4.27 -0.37 -0.71
CA ALA A 77 -3.91 0.47 0.42
C ALA A 77 -2.39 0.69 0.51
N LEU A 78 -1.59 -0.35 0.27
CA LEU A 78 -0.12 -0.26 0.35
C LEU A 78 0.48 0.63 -0.76
N ILE A 79 -0.16 0.66 -1.94
CA ILE A 79 0.23 1.54 -3.05
C ILE A 79 -0.09 3.00 -2.71
N GLY A 80 -1.11 3.23 -1.87
CA GLY A 80 -1.45 4.56 -1.33
C GLY A 80 -2.93 4.91 -1.37
N LEU A 81 -3.79 4.05 -1.92
CA LEU A 81 -5.23 4.31 -1.95
C LEU A 81 -6.03 3.01 -1.79
N PRO A 82 -6.75 2.79 -0.68
CA PRO A 82 -7.56 1.59 -0.48
C PRO A 82 -8.81 1.62 -1.38
N LEU A 83 -8.70 1.06 -2.58
CA LEU A 83 -9.73 1.08 -3.61
C LEU A 83 -10.93 0.19 -3.29
N ILE A 84 -10.76 -0.90 -2.53
CA ILE A 84 -11.89 -1.72 -2.07
C ILE A 84 -12.75 -0.87 -1.14
N ALA A 85 -12.14 -0.26 -0.12
CA ALA A 85 -12.85 0.61 0.81
C ALA A 85 -13.46 1.84 0.11
N LEU A 86 -12.67 2.54 -0.71
CA LEU A 86 -13.14 3.72 -1.46
C LEU A 86 -14.30 3.38 -2.39
N SER A 87 -14.24 2.25 -3.09
CA SER A 87 -15.34 1.85 -3.98
C SER A 87 -16.63 1.54 -3.22
N GLY A 88 -16.54 1.06 -1.97
CA GLY A 88 -17.69 0.92 -1.07
C GLY A 88 -18.28 2.27 -0.71
N LEU A 89 -17.45 3.18 -0.19
CA LEU A 89 -17.88 4.53 0.21
C LEU A 89 -18.48 5.33 -0.94
N LEU A 90 -17.91 5.23 -2.14
CA LEU A 90 -18.45 5.91 -3.32
C LEU A 90 -19.83 5.34 -3.72
N ARG A 91 -20.06 4.03 -3.57
CA ARG A 91 -21.40 3.45 -3.81
C ARG A 91 -22.41 3.95 -2.77
N GLU A 92 -22.02 4.06 -1.51
CA GLU A 92 -22.85 4.64 -0.44
C GLU A 92 -23.17 6.11 -0.70
N ALA A 93 -22.22 6.86 -1.28
CA ALA A 93 -22.41 8.23 -1.73
C ALA A 93 -23.25 8.37 -3.02
N GLY A 94 -23.77 7.27 -3.58
CA GLY A 94 -24.66 7.26 -4.75
C GLY A 94 -23.95 7.20 -6.10
N PHE A 95 -22.62 7.01 -6.14
CA PHE A 95 -21.89 6.83 -7.40
C PHE A 95 -22.03 5.40 -7.93
N VAL A 96 -22.15 5.26 -9.25
CA VAL A 96 -22.22 3.96 -9.93
C VAL A 96 -20.81 3.47 -10.23
N ILE A 97 -20.39 2.38 -9.59
CA ILE A 97 -19.06 1.77 -9.77
C ILE A 97 -19.16 0.26 -10.05
N PRO A 98 -18.56 -0.25 -11.17
CA PRO A 98 -17.88 0.52 -12.21
C PRO A 98 -18.87 1.38 -13.01
N ALA A 99 -18.37 2.45 -13.63
CA ALA A 99 -19.19 3.30 -14.47
C ALA A 99 -19.83 2.49 -15.61
N LYS A 100 -21.04 2.89 -16.02
CA LYS A 100 -21.68 2.32 -17.22
C LYS A 100 -20.83 2.69 -18.44
N LYS A 101 -20.67 1.74 -19.36
CA LYS A 101 -20.08 1.99 -20.68
C LYS A 101 -20.97 2.93 -21.50
#